data_AF-A0A2E8S6W7-F1
#
_entry.id   AF-A0A2E8S6W7-F1
#
_cell.length_a   1.000
_cell.length_b   1.000
_cell.length_c   1.000
_cell.angle_alpha   90.00
_cell.angle_beta   90.00
_cell.angle_gamma   90.00
#
_symmetry.space_group_name_H-M   'P 1'
#
loop_
_entity.id
_entity.type
_entity.pdbx_description
1 polymer ?
#
loop_
_entity_poly.entity_id
_entity_poly.type
_entity_poly.pdbx_seq_one_letter_code
_entity_poly.pdbx_strand_id
1 'polypeptide(L)'
;DSCRIRLASEIDAFIGKIQSKYEELGIDRKPVVFLKNDRGTYGLGILVLSEGKELLNLSNRKMKKLMYSKSGSKVENFLIQEGVPTAMRFNDHTVEPVVYLVDGQAASWFYRMNKKKSDQDNLNSPSSVFANRTDVDEILTARARNWHELVAELSMLAMGRELQIRSQQPLDGGVSS
;
A
#
# COMPACT_ATOMS: atom_id res chain seq x y z
N ASP A 1 15.75 13.27 16.42
CA ASP A 1 15.61 14.15 15.23
C ASP A 1 16.43 13.71 14.03
N SER A 2 17.71 13.34 14.17
CA SER A 2 18.56 12.85 13.05
C SER A 2 17.91 11.73 12.20
N CYS A 3 17.32 10.70 12.83
CA CYS A 3 16.65 9.60 12.11
C CYS A 3 15.47 10.07 11.23
N ARG A 4 14.71 11.08 11.69
CA ARG A 4 13.58 11.64 10.92
C ARG A 4 14.03 12.45 9.72
N ILE A 5 15.11 13.21 9.86
CA ILE A 5 15.72 13.97 8.76
C ILE A 5 16.22 13.02 7.69
N ARG A 6 16.88 11.93 8.10
CA ARG A 6 17.30 10.88 7.18
C ARG A 6 16.12 10.26 6.43
N LEU A 7 15.06 9.87 7.14
CA LEU A 7 13.87 9.28 6.52
C LEU A 7 13.16 10.26 5.56
N ALA A 8 13.11 11.56 5.90
CA ALA A 8 12.59 12.60 5.01
C ALA A 8 13.42 12.68 3.71
N SER A 9 14.75 12.65 3.83
CA SER A 9 15.64 12.65 2.66
C SER A 9 15.49 11.38 1.80
N GLU A 10 15.29 10.22 2.42
CA GLU A 10 15.04 8.96 1.69
C GLU A 10 13.69 9.01 0.94
N ILE A 11 12.67 9.64 1.53
CA ILE A 11 11.38 9.91 0.88
C ILE A 11 11.56 10.81 -0.34
N ASP A 12 12.27 11.93 -0.20
CA ASP A 12 12.50 12.87 -1.31
C ASP A 12 13.27 12.21 -2.45
N ALA A 13 14.31 11.43 -2.12
CA ALA A 13 15.08 10.68 -3.11
C ALA A 13 14.22 9.64 -3.86
N PHE A 14 13.29 8.96 -3.17
CA PHE A 14 12.40 8.00 -3.79
C PHE A 14 11.33 8.66 -4.65
N ILE A 15 10.74 9.77 -4.19
CA ILE A 15 9.81 10.59 -4.98
C ILE A 15 10.48 11.10 -6.25
N GLY A 16 11.74 11.55 -6.20
CA GLY A 16 12.49 11.98 -7.37
C GLY A 16 12.68 10.88 -8.43
N LYS A 17 12.86 9.62 -8.00
CA LYS A 17 12.91 8.46 -8.90
C LYS A 17 11.57 8.21 -9.59
N ILE A 18 10.47 8.29 -8.85
CA ILE A 18 9.11 8.12 -9.41
C ILE A 18 8.82 9.26 -10.39
N GLN A 19 9.12 10.50 -10.01
CA GLN A 19 8.95 11.69 -10.85
C GLN A 19 9.70 11.54 -12.18
N SER A 20 10.96 11.12 -12.14
CA SER A 20 11.76 10.89 -13.35
C SER A 20 11.11 9.84 -14.26
N LYS A 21 10.52 8.78 -13.68
CA LYS A 21 9.82 7.75 -14.46
C LYS A 21 8.48 8.25 -15.02
N TYR A 22 7.78 9.08 -14.28
CA TYR A 22 6.55 9.72 -14.74
C TYR A 22 6.83 10.63 -15.94
N GLU A 23 7.89 11.45 -15.88
CA GLU A 23 8.32 12.30 -17.00
C GLU A 23 8.68 11.47 -18.25
N GLU A 24 9.44 10.38 -18.09
CA GLU A 24 9.77 9.45 -19.18
C GLU A 24 8.52 8.86 -19.85
N LEU A 25 7.48 8.58 -19.05
CA LEU A 25 6.23 7.98 -19.52
C LEU A 25 5.17 9.02 -19.94
N GLY A 26 5.47 10.32 -19.84
CA GLY A 26 4.51 11.40 -20.15
C GLY A 26 3.35 11.50 -19.15
N ILE A 27 3.55 11.06 -17.90
CA ILE A 27 2.56 11.12 -16.84
C ILE A 27 2.64 12.49 -16.15
N ASP A 28 1.68 13.36 -16.44
CA ASP A 28 1.54 14.66 -15.78
C ASP A 28 0.84 14.52 -14.41
N ARG A 29 1.60 14.09 -13.40
CA ARG A 29 1.10 13.92 -12.04
C ARG A 29 2.19 14.07 -10.99
N LYS A 30 1.86 14.66 -9.84
CA LYS A 30 2.75 14.65 -8.67
C LYS A 30 2.78 13.24 -8.03
N PRO A 31 3.95 12.61 -7.86
CA PRO A 31 4.07 11.37 -7.12
C PRO A 31 3.71 11.53 -5.65
N VAL A 32 3.18 10.47 -5.07
CA VAL A 32 2.97 10.33 -3.63
C VAL A 32 3.53 9.01 -3.17
N VAL A 33 3.89 8.92 -1.90
CA VAL A 33 4.39 7.69 -1.28
C VAL A 33 3.59 7.34 -0.04
N PHE A 34 3.40 6.05 0.17
CA PHE A 34 2.89 5.49 1.40
C PHE A 34 4.04 5.11 2.33
N LEU A 35 4.08 5.73 3.51
CA LEU A 35 4.98 5.36 4.59
C LEU A 35 4.24 4.42 5.55
N LYS A 36 4.78 3.21 5.75
CA LYS A 36 4.20 2.17 6.61
C LYS A 36 5.22 1.76 7.67
N ASN A 37 4.76 1.50 8.90
CA ASN A 37 5.60 0.85 9.90
C ASN A 37 5.71 -0.66 9.63
N ASP A 38 6.89 -1.22 9.88
CA ASP A 38 7.21 -2.62 9.58
C ASP A 38 6.60 -3.64 10.56
N ARG A 39 6.12 -3.21 11.73
CA ARG A 39 5.70 -4.11 12.83
C ARG A 39 4.26 -4.62 12.80
N GLY A 40 3.58 -4.57 11.67
CA GLY A 40 2.23 -5.11 11.51
C GLY A 40 1.21 -4.31 12.33
N THR A 41 0.37 -3.55 11.64
CA THR A 41 -0.72 -2.81 12.26
C THR A 41 -1.99 -3.19 11.53
N TYR A 42 -3.10 -3.35 12.26
CA TYR A 42 -4.43 -3.58 11.70
C TYR A 42 -4.88 -2.36 10.86
N GLY A 43 -4.19 -2.04 9.75
CA GLY A 43 -4.34 -0.81 8.97
C GLY A 43 -3.94 0.48 9.71
N LEU A 44 -3.34 0.38 10.91
CA LEU A 44 -3.05 1.50 11.81
C LEU A 44 -1.58 1.94 11.71
N GLY A 45 -1.19 2.63 10.65
CA GLY A 45 0.19 3.13 10.56
C GLY A 45 0.62 3.65 9.20
N ILE A 46 -0.33 3.94 8.31
CA ILE A 46 -0.04 4.41 6.96
C ILE A 46 -0.15 5.93 6.93
N LEU A 47 0.89 6.58 6.40
CA LEU A 47 0.88 7.99 6.03
C LEU A 47 1.07 8.11 4.52
N VAL A 48 0.38 9.08 3.92
CA VAL A 48 0.58 9.48 2.53
C VAL A 48 1.37 10.78 2.56
N LEU A 49 2.45 10.86 1.80
CA LEU A 49 3.36 12.00 1.76
C LEU A 49 3.68 12.35 0.30
N SER A 50 3.79 13.64 -0.01
CA SER A 50 4.21 14.13 -1.32
C SER A 50 5.57 14.83 -1.32
N GLU A 51 6.19 14.93 -0.14
CA GLU A 51 7.55 15.45 0.11
C GLU A 51 8.02 15.05 1.52
N GLY A 52 9.33 14.96 1.73
CA GLY A 52 9.94 14.62 3.01
C GLY A 52 9.65 15.65 4.11
N LYS A 53 9.45 16.92 3.74
CA LYS A 53 9.11 17.99 4.70
C LYS A 53 7.79 17.74 5.43
N GLU A 54 6.83 17.06 4.81
CA GLU A 54 5.57 16.69 5.46
C GLU A 54 5.80 15.77 6.66
N LEU A 55 6.79 14.87 6.60
CA LEU A 55 7.18 14.00 7.71
C LEU A 55 7.71 14.81 8.90
N LEU A 56 8.52 15.84 8.62
CA LEU A 56 9.11 16.70 9.65
C LEU A 56 8.05 17.57 10.35
N ASN A 57 6.98 17.91 9.64
CA ASN A 57 5.91 18.78 10.13
C ASN A 57 4.68 18.00 10.66
N LEU A 58 4.79 16.70 10.88
CA LEU A 58 3.67 15.90 11.39
C LEU A 58 3.25 16.35 12.80
N SER A 59 1.93 16.45 12.99
CA SER A 59 1.37 16.65 14.33
C SER A 59 1.71 15.48 15.25
N ASN A 60 1.80 15.75 16.55
CA ASN A 60 2.05 14.73 17.58
C ASN A 60 1.07 13.54 17.48
N ARG A 61 -0.18 13.79 17.08
CA ARG A 61 -1.19 12.75 16.87
C ARG A 61 -0.85 11.84 15.69
N LYS A 62 -0.49 12.39 14.53
CA LYS A 62 -0.09 11.61 13.35
C LYS A 62 1.19 10.83 13.61
N MET A 63 2.15 11.46 14.29
CA MET A 63 3.40 10.82 14.68
C MET A 63 3.15 9.64 15.65
N LYS A 64 2.31 9.79 16.67
CA LYS A 64 1.94 8.67 17.55
C LYS A 64 1.29 7.52 16.80
N LYS A 65 0.44 7.80 15.81
CA LYS A 65 -0.19 6.77 14.97
C LYS A 65 0.83 6.00 14.14
N LEU A 66 1.83 6.68 13.58
CA LEU A 66 2.92 6.07 12.82
C LEU A 66 3.84 5.21 13.72
N MET A 67 4.12 5.68 14.93
CA MET A 67 5.00 5.00 15.90
C MET A 67 4.30 3.90 16.71
N TYR A 68 2.98 3.73 16.55
CA TYR A 68 2.23 2.74 17.32
C TYR A 68 2.55 1.33 16.85
N SER A 69 3.11 0.51 17.74
CA SER A 69 3.31 -0.93 17.54
C SER A 69 2.51 -1.70 18.59
N LYS A 70 2.00 -2.88 18.20
CA LYS A 70 1.20 -3.75 19.09
C LYS A 70 1.99 -4.22 20.32
N SER A 71 3.32 -4.27 20.25
CA SER A 71 4.20 -4.76 21.32
C SER A 71 4.79 -3.67 22.22
N GLY A 72 4.38 -2.40 22.07
CA GLY A 72 4.93 -1.27 22.86
C GLY A 72 6.39 -0.94 22.54
N SER A 73 7.00 -1.67 21.61
CA SER A 73 8.37 -1.49 21.15
C SER A 73 8.45 -0.32 20.16
N LYS A 74 9.53 0.48 20.22
CA LYS A 74 9.73 1.59 19.27
C LYS A 74 9.82 1.03 17.85
N VAL A 75 9.03 1.56 16.93
CA VAL A 75 9.18 1.28 15.49
C VAL A 75 10.54 1.81 15.04
N GLU A 76 11.32 0.94 14.40
CA GLU A 76 12.68 1.27 13.96
C GLU A 76 12.83 1.20 12.44
N ASN A 77 12.02 0.38 11.74
CA ASN A 77 12.04 0.34 10.28
C ASN A 77 10.72 0.82 9.68
N PHE A 78 10.85 1.47 8.53
CA PHE A 78 9.73 1.97 7.75
C PHE A 78 9.83 1.44 6.33
N LEU A 79 8.68 1.11 5.75
CA LEU A 79 8.55 0.82 4.34
C LEU A 79 8.05 2.08 3.63
N ILE A 80 8.80 2.52 2.62
CA ILE A 80 8.38 3.56 1.68
C ILE A 80 7.90 2.84 0.43
N GLN A 81 6.65 3.08 0.02
CA GLN A 81 6.05 2.48 -1.15
C GLN A 81 5.49 3.57 -2.07
N GLU A 82 5.64 3.41 -3.38
CA GLU A 82 4.98 4.29 -4.36
C GLU A 82 3.46 4.24 -4.19
N GLY A 83 2.82 5.40 -4.24
CA GLY A 83 1.38 5.51 -4.26
C GLY A 83 0.83 5.42 -5.69
N VAL A 84 0.33 4.24 -6.02
CA VAL A 84 -0.29 3.98 -7.33
C VAL A 84 -1.74 4.49 -7.32
N PRO A 85 -2.12 5.40 -8.22
CA PRO A 85 -3.47 5.94 -8.23
C PRO A 85 -4.50 4.94 -8.77
N THR A 86 -5.68 4.95 -8.15
CA THR A 86 -6.81 4.12 -8.55
C THR A 86 -7.56 4.75 -9.72
N ALA A 87 -7.42 4.16 -10.91
CA ALA A 87 -8.05 4.69 -12.12
C ALA A 87 -9.54 4.32 -12.26
N MET A 88 -10.02 3.23 -11.64
CA MET A 88 -11.38 2.75 -11.87
C MET A 88 -12.42 3.56 -11.09
N ARG A 89 -13.55 3.83 -11.75
CA ARG A 89 -14.67 4.61 -11.22
C ARG A 89 -16.01 3.94 -11.51
N PHE A 90 -16.97 4.05 -10.59
CA PHE A 90 -18.35 3.58 -10.78
C PHE A 90 -19.31 4.43 -9.94
N ASN A 91 -20.33 5.05 -10.56
CA ASN A 91 -21.34 5.86 -9.86
C ASN A 91 -20.74 6.82 -8.81
N ASP A 92 -19.75 7.62 -9.23
CA ASP A 92 -18.97 8.57 -8.42
C ASP A 92 -18.06 7.96 -7.35
N HIS A 93 -17.93 6.64 -7.29
CA HIS A 93 -16.97 6.00 -6.38
C HIS A 93 -15.62 5.85 -7.06
N THR A 94 -14.56 6.02 -6.27
CA THR A 94 -13.28 5.37 -6.56
C THR A 94 -13.40 3.89 -6.25
N VAL A 95 -12.88 3.03 -7.14
CA VAL A 95 -13.11 1.58 -7.08
C VAL A 95 -11.79 0.82 -7.20
N GLU A 96 -11.54 -0.12 -6.30
CA GLU A 96 -10.41 -1.06 -6.40
C GLU A 96 -10.92 -2.51 -6.42
N PRO A 97 -10.35 -3.39 -7.26
CA PRO A 97 -10.72 -4.79 -7.28
C PRO A 97 -10.00 -5.51 -6.14
N VAL A 98 -10.67 -6.45 -5.50
CA VAL A 98 -10.09 -7.31 -4.47
C VAL A 98 -10.26 -8.76 -4.91
N VAL A 99 -9.14 -9.42 -5.19
CA VAL A 99 -9.09 -10.80 -5.70
C VAL A 99 -8.81 -11.75 -4.55
N TYR A 100 -9.64 -12.79 -4.42
CA TYR A 100 -9.40 -13.96 -3.59
C TYR A 100 -8.74 -15.05 -4.42
N LEU A 101 -7.66 -15.62 -3.89
CA LEU A 101 -6.97 -16.74 -4.49
C LEU A 101 -7.16 -18.01 -3.66
N VAL A 102 -7.30 -19.15 -4.33
CA VAL A 102 -7.31 -20.49 -3.75
C VAL A 102 -6.28 -21.31 -4.52
N ASP A 103 -5.37 -21.95 -3.79
CA ASP A 103 -4.27 -22.74 -4.37
C ASP A 103 -3.44 -21.96 -5.42
N GLY A 104 -3.23 -20.66 -5.17
CA GLY A 104 -2.47 -19.79 -6.06
C GLY A 104 -3.24 -19.27 -7.28
N GLN A 105 -4.47 -19.69 -7.50
CA GLN A 105 -5.31 -19.27 -8.64
C GLN A 105 -6.41 -18.32 -8.20
N ALA A 106 -6.75 -17.35 -9.04
CA ALA A 106 -7.88 -16.45 -8.77
C ALA A 106 -9.21 -17.22 -8.74
N ALA A 107 -9.86 -17.27 -7.57
CA ALA A 107 -11.09 -18.03 -7.38
C ALA A 107 -12.34 -17.13 -7.37
N SER A 108 -12.22 -15.89 -6.88
CA SER A 108 -13.31 -14.93 -6.80
C SER A 108 -12.79 -13.51 -6.65
N TRP A 109 -13.63 -12.51 -6.88
CA TRP A 109 -13.30 -11.12 -6.56
C TRP A 109 -14.56 -10.31 -6.23
N PHE A 110 -14.34 -9.22 -5.52
CA PHE A 110 -15.33 -8.18 -5.25
C PHE A 110 -14.68 -6.81 -5.45
N TYR A 111 -15.49 -5.76 -5.43
CA TYR A 111 -15.03 -4.39 -5.60
C TYR A 111 -15.18 -3.64 -4.30
N ARG A 112 -14.10 -3.00 -3.83
CA ARG A 112 -14.16 -2.02 -2.76
C ARG A 112 -14.35 -0.64 -3.38
N MET A 113 -15.36 0.07 -2.91
CA MET A 113 -15.78 1.35 -3.49
C MET A 113 -15.89 2.42 -2.42
N ASN A 114 -15.58 3.68 -2.77
CA ASN A 114 -15.73 4.78 -1.83
C ASN A 114 -15.95 6.13 -2.55
N LYS A 115 -17.06 6.82 -2.26
CA LYS A 115 -17.37 8.16 -2.82
C LYS A 115 -16.54 9.29 -2.21
N LYS A 116 -16.07 9.11 -0.96
CA LYS A 116 -15.38 10.15 -0.18
C LYS A 116 -13.86 10.11 -0.36
N LYS A 117 -13.36 9.18 -1.17
CA LYS A 117 -11.92 8.93 -1.36
C LYS A 117 -11.55 9.28 -2.79
N SER A 118 -10.48 10.04 -2.93
CA SER A 118 -9.83 10.28 -4.22
C SER A 118 -9.14 9.01 -4.74
N ASP A 119 -8.59 9.09 -5.95
CA ASP A 119 -7.80 8.01 -6.53
C ASP A 119 -6.44 7.79 -5.86
N GLN A 120 -5.95 8.75 -5.08
CA GLN A 120 -4.69 8.63 -4.34
C GLN A 120 -4.89 8.24 -2.87
N ASP A 121 -6.14 8.19 -2.41
CA ASP A 121 -6.43 7.83 -1.04
C ASP A 121 -6.41 6.31 -0.83
N ASN A 122 -6.10 5.90 0.39
CA ASN A 122 -6.34 4.52 0.81
C ASN A 122 -7.85 4.25 0.89
N LEU A 123 -8.34 3.37 0.02
CA LEU A 123 -9.73 2.92 -0.01
C LEU A 123 -10.05 1.93 1.10
N ASN A 124 -9.07 1.35 1.80
CA ASN A 124 -9.34 0.54 3.00
C ASN A 124 -9.74 1.44 4.18
N SER A 125 -11.03 1.72 4.30
CA SER A 125 -11.57 2.63 5.32
C SER A 125 -12.97 2.20 5.79
N PRO A 126 -13.42 2.64 6.98
CA PRO A 126 -14.76 2.31 7.49
C PRO A 126 -15.91 2.82 6.62
N SER A 127 -15.67 3.83 5.76
CA SER A 127 -16.70 4.37 4.87
C SER A 127 -16.79 3.67 3.53
N SER A 128 -16.02 2.60 3.34
CA SER A 128 -15.99 1.87 2.07
C SER A 128 -17.17 0.91 1.99
N VAL A 129 -17.73 0.79 0.80
CA VAL A 129 -18.80 -0.13 0.47
C VAL A 129 -18.26 -1.22 -0.44
N PHE A 130 -18.94 -2.36 -0.48
CA PHE A 130 -18.51 -3.53 -1.21
C PHE A 130 -19.59 -3.94 -2.21
N ALA A 131 -19.15 -4.26 -3.43
CA ALA A 131 -20.02 -4.67 -4.52
C ALA A 131 -19.50 -6.00 -5.11
N ASN A 132 -20.42 -6.91 -5.44
CA ASN A 132 -20.06 -8.12 -6.17
C ASN A 132 -19.83 -7.81 -7.65
N ARG A 133 -19.32 -8.79 -8.39
CA ARG A 133 -19.14 -8.69 -9.84
C ARG A 133 -20.44 -8.34 -10.59
N THR A 134 -21.58 -8.83 -10.11
CA THR A 134 -22.89 -8.60 -10.72
C THR A 134 -23.43 -7.19 -10.50
N ASP A 135 -22.84 -6.45 -9.57
CA ASP A 135 -23.38 -5.16 -9.09
C ASP A 135 -22.70 -3.97 -9.79
N VAL A 136 -21.75 -4.24 -10.71
CA VAL A 136 -20.97 -3.24 -11.44
C VAL A 136 -20.99 -3.51 -12.95
N ASP A 137 -20.75 -2.47 -13.75
CA ASP A 137 -20.78 -2.58 -15.21
C ASP A 137 -19.74 -3.56 -15.76
N GLU A 138 -20.10 -4.22 -16.86
CA GLU A 138 -19.27 -5.24 -17.50
C GLU A 138 -17.86 -4.73 -17.84
N ILE A 139 -17.71 -3.45 -18.20
CA ILE A 139 -16.42 -2.80 -18.50
C ILE A 139 -15.44 -2.89 -17.32
N LEU A 140 -15.92 -2.75 -16.08
CA LEU A 140 -15.09 -2.89 -14.87
C LEU A 140 -14.73 -4.35 -14.59
N THR A 141 -15.58 -5.28 -15.05
CA THR A 141 -15.36 -6.72 -14.91
C THR A 141 -14.51 -7.32 -16.03
N ALA A 142 -14.46 -6.69 -17.19
CA ALA A 142 -13.72 -7.15 -18.36
C ALA A 142 -12.20 -7.18 -18.10
N ARG A 143 -11.70 -6.29 -17.23
CA ARG A 143 -10.30 -6.26 -16.80
C ARG A 143 -9.97 -7.29 -15.72
N ALA A 144 -10.99 -7.83 -15.04
CA ALA A 144 -10.80 -8.71 -13.89
C ALA A 144 -10.17 -10.05 -14.26
N ARG A 145 -10.60 -10.68 -15.37
CA ARG A 145 -10.08 -11.96 -15.88
C ARG A 145 -8.77 -11.89 -16.67
N ASN A 146 -8.14 -10.71 -16.69
CA ASN A 146 -6.91 -10.48 -17.46
C ASN A 146 -5.83 -9.97 -16.51
N TRP A 147 -5.70 -8.65 -16.43
CA TRP A 147 -4.61 -8.01 -15.70
C TRP A 147 -4.72 -8.15 -14.19
N HIS A 148 -5.94 -8.07 -13.63
CA HIS A 148 -6.10 -8.17 -12.17
C HIS A 148 -5.80 -9.58 -11.66
N GLU A 149 -6.27 -10.61 -12.37
CA GLU A 149 -5.95 -12.01 -12.09
C GLU A 149 -4.44 -12.25 -12.18
N LEU A 150 -3.80 -11.91 -13.30
CA LEU A 150 -2.36 -12.10 -13.48
C LEU A 150 -1.54 -11.40 -12.38
N VAL A 151 -1.85 -10.14 -12.06
CA VAL A 151 -1.13 -9.39 -11.01
C VAL A 151 -1.36 -10.02 -9.63
N ALA A 152 -2.56 -10.52 -9.36
CA ALA A 152 -2.88 -11.19 -8.10
C ALA A 152 -2.10 -12.51 -7.94
N GLU A 153 -2.01 -13.31 -9.00
CA GLU A 153 -1.25 -14.57 -9.01
C GLU A 153 0.26 -14.31 -8.87
N LEU A 154 0.80 -13.33 -9.60
CA LEU A 154 2.20 -12.91 -9.43
C LEU A 154 2.49 -12.45 -8.00
N SER A 155 1.56 -11.72 -7.39
CA SER A 155 1.67 -11.30 -5.98
C SER A 155 1.70 -12.52 -5.05
N MET A 156 0.88 -13.54 -5.31
CA MET A 156 0.86 -14.78 -4.52
C MET A 156 2.14 -15.59 -4.68
N LEU A 157 2.71 -15.66 -5.89
CA LEU A 157 4.01 -16.27 -6.13
C LEU A 157 5.13 -15.56 -5.36
N ALA A 158 5.14 -14.23 -5.37
CA ALA A 158 6.10 -13.43 -4.61
C ALA A 158 5.97 -13.69 -3.09
N MET A 159 4.74 -13.69 -2.56
CA MET A 159 4.47 -14.01 -1.15
C MET A 159 4.91 -15.43 -0.80
N GLY A 160 4.61 -16.41 -1.65
CA GLY A 160 5.03 -17.81 -1.46
C GLY A 160 6.56 -17.95 -1.43
N ARG A 161 7.26 -17.25 -2.33
CA ARG A 161 8.72 -17.22 -2.35
C ARG A 161 9.30 -16.57 -1.10
N GLU A 162 8.73 -15.45 -0.65
CA GLU A 162 9.15 -14.79 0.60
C GLU A 162 8.98 -15.71 1.80
N LEU A 163 7.87 -16.44 1.90
CA LEU A 163 7.63 -17.38 2.99
C LEU A 163 8.66 -18.53 3.02
N GLN A 164 9.02 -19.06 1.85
CA GLN A 164 10.08 -20.08 1.74
C GLN A 164 11.45 -19.55 2.16
N ILE A 165 11.79 -18.31 1.78
CA ILE A 165 13.06 -17.70 2.17
C ILE A 165 13.11 -17.53 3.70
N ARG A 166 12.01 -17.04 4.29
CA ARG A 166 11.90 -16.87 5.75
C ARG A 166 11.97 -18.20 6.51
N SER A 167 11.37 -19.27 6.00
CA SER A 167 11.44 -20.59 6.65
C SER A 167 12.81 -21.25 6.56
N GLN A 168 13.67 -20.79 5.63
CA GLN A 168 15.05 -21.26 5.45
C GLN A 168 16.08 -20.42 6.24
N GLN A 169 15.72 -19.25 6.76
CA GLN A 169 16.59 -18.50 7.66
C GLN A 169 16.60 -19.15 9.04
N PRO A 170 17.79 -19.42 9.64
CA PRO A 170 17.86 -19.84 11.03
C PRO A 170 17.19 -18.76 11.90
N LEU A 171 16.48 -19.18 12.95
CA LEU A 171 16.06 -18.25 14.00
C LEU A 171 17.32 -17.58 14.53
N ASP A 172 17.51 -16.29 14.23
CA ASP A 172 18.64 -15.52 14.75
C ASP A 172 18.70 -15.74 16.26
N GLY A 173 19.86 -16.23 16.71
CA GLY A 173 20.08 -16.73 18.05
C GLY A 173 19.64 -15.73 19.11
N GLY A 174 18.62 -16.12 19.88
CA GLY A 174 18.41 -15.55 21.19
C GLY A 174 19.67 -15.80 22.02
N VAL A 175 20.45 -14.74 22.23
CA VAL A 175 21.51 -14.75 23.24
C VAL A 175 20.81 -14.94 24.58
N SER A 176 20.91 -16.16 25.10
CA SER A 176 20.72 -16.44 26.52
C SER A 176 21.95 -15.92 27.26
N SER A 177 21.80 -14.78 27.93
CA SER A 177 22.58 -14.40 29.11
C SER A 177 21.81 -13.35 29.90
#